data_AF-A0A959GD05-F1
#
_entry.id   AF-A0A959GD05-F1
#
_cell.length_a   1.000
_cell.length_b   1.000
_cell.length_c   1.000
_cell.angle_alpha   90.00
_cell.angle_beta   90.00
_cell.angle_gamma   90.00
#
_symmetry.space_group_name_H-M   'P 1'
#
loop_
_entity.id
_entity.type
_entity.pdbx_description
1 polymer ?
#
loop_
_entity_poly.entity_id
_entity_poly.type
_entity_poly.pdbx_seq_one_letter_code
_entity_poly.pdbx_strand_id
1 'polypeptide(L)'
;MKEINTEQGFSPLVNKAQAFTLQLFGQRQDGRLLVHNYSFAASVSDKVAEIISEEGVNQDTAECTQLAAWLLPGGYLYDYQNPAQFSQEVARQFFSQNTTEEGLAERVIECIGDVLRGDAPISEEVRILSDAVQAATYLPEQEEKAALLQLERELILGQRFSRSEWPRLLLEELLRVKLHTQYAQAILQPRLAQAIYQTRRSLEKRLEKEDVLSGPFSQLEEKIPQRGAQTFFRTNYRNHINLSSLADNKANIMISVNAILLSVLITFLSYRNIGENTPEILL
;
A
#
# COMPACT_ATOMS: atom_id res chain seq x y z
N MET A 1 2.32 -10.74 -24.48
CA MET A 1 2.88 -11.05 -23.15
C MET A 1 4.23 -10.36 -23.09
N LYS A 2 4.25 -9.08 -22.69
CA LYS A 2 5.51 -8.35 -22.50
C LYS A 2 5.90 -8.56 -21.04
N GLU A 3 6.99 -9.26 -20.82
CA GLU A 3 7.69 -9.27 -19.54
C GLU A 3 8.04 -7.81 -19.21
N ILE A 4 7.42 -7.30 -18.16
CA ILE A 4 7.78 -6.00 -17.58
C ILE A 4 9.02 -6.30 -16.73
N ASN A 5 10.19 -5.91 -17.23
CA ASN A 5 11.44 -5.91 -16.48
C ASN A 5 11.27 -5.05 -15.21
N THR A 6 10.99 -5.69 -14.08
CA THR A 6 10.97 -5.12 -12.73
C THR A 6 12.39 -4.95 -12.16
N GLU A 7 13.31 -4.41 -12.94
CA GLU A 7 14.65 -4.05 -12.49
C GLU A 7 15.00 -2.60 -12.90
N GLN A 8 14.10 -1.66 -12.57
CA GLN A 8 14.59 -0.33 -12.20
C GLN A 8 14.96 -0.42 -10.73
N GLY A 9 16.26 -0.56 -10.45
CA GLY A 9 16.76 -0.72 -9.08
C GLY A 9 16.38 0.50 -8.24
N PHE A 10 15.34 0.37 -7.42
CA PHE A 10 14.98 1.37 -6.42
C PHE A 10 16.16 1.60 -5.48
N SER A 11 16.32 2.85 -5.02
CA SER A 11 17.36 3.24 -4.06
C SER A 11 17.40 2.26 -2.88
N PRO A 12 18.59 1.94 -2.32
CA PRO A 12 18.73 1.11 -1.13
C PRO A 12 17.81 1.54 0.01
N LEU A 13 17.52 2.84 0.12
CA LEU A 13 16.65 3.40 1.14
C LEU A 13 15.17 3.02 0.92
N VAL A 14 14.70 3.00 -0.33
CA VAL A 14 13.34 2.58 -0.69
C VAL A 14 13.12 1.10 -0.36
N ASN A 15 14.11 0.24 -0.64
CA ASN A 15 14.06 -1.17 -0.25
C ASN A 15 13.98 -1.36 1.27
N LYS A 16 14.68 -0.51 2.03
CA LYS A 16 14.55 -0.49 3.49
C LYS A 16 13.17 0.00 3.95
N ALA A 17 12.59 1.00 3.29
CA ALA A 17 11.24 1.48 3.60
C ALA A 17 10.20 0.39 3.35
N GLN A 18 10.28 -0.30 2.21
CA GLN A 18 9.43 -1.45 1.92
C GLN A 18 9.54 -2.54 3.00
N ALA A 19 10.78 -2.89 3.38
CA ALA A 19 11.05 -3.88 4.43
C ALA A 19 10.49 -3.45 5.79
N PHE A 20 10.62 -2.16 6.13
CA PHE A 20 10.09 -1.59 7.37
C PHE A 20 8.56 -1.62 7.38
N THR A 21 7.90 -1.20 6.29
CA THR A 21 6.45 -1.25 6.15
C THR A 21 5.93 -2.68 6.26
N LEU A 22 6.59 -3.65 5.62
CA LEU A 22 6.25 -5.07 5.75
C LEU A 22 6.32 -5.54 7.20
N GLN A 23 7.40 -5.20 7.90
CA GLN A 23 7.59 -5.58 9.30
C GLN A 23 6.51 -4.92 10.19
N LEU A 24 6.19 -3.66 9.94
CA LEU A 24 5.17 -2.92 10.68
C LEU A 24 3.79 -3.59 10.56
N PHE A 25 3.36 -3.89 9.34
CA PHE A 25 2.10 -4.61 9.10
C PHE A 25 2.13 -6.08 9.57
N GLY A 26 3.31 -6.71 9.62
CA GLY A 26 3.50 -8.05 10.17
C GLY A 26 3.37 -8.09 11.70
N GLN A 27 3.88 -7.08 12.40
CA GLN A 27 3.83 -6.98 13.86
C GLN A 27 2.47 -6.51 14.38
N ARG A 28 1.85 -5.55 13.68
CA ARG A 28 0.54 -5.00 14.01
C ARG A 28 -0.47 -5.36 12.93
N GLN A 29 -0.95 -6.60 12.98
CA GLN A 29 -2.00 -7.05 12.06
C GLN A 29 -3.37 -6.63 12.61
N ASP A 30 -4.02 -5.69 11.93
CA ASP A 30 -5.45 -5.45 12.09
C ASP A 30 -6.19 -6.11 10.92
N GLY A 31 -6.89 -7.23 11.21
CA GLY A 31 -7.64 -7.97 10.21
C GLY A 31 -8.79 -7.20 9.56
N ARG A 32 -9.14 -6.03 10.11
CA ARG A 32 -10.17 -5.13 9.57
C ARG A 32 -9.66 -4.27 8.41
N LEU A 33 -8.34 -4.03 8.31
CA LEU A 33 -7.72 -3.25 7.22
C LEU A 33 -7.55 -4.10 5.95
N LEU A 34 -8.63 -4.21 5.18
CA LEU A 34 -8.69 -5.03 3.97
C LEU A 34 -8.06 -4.35 2.75
N VAL A 35 -8.14 -3.02 2.70
CA VAL A 35 -7.60 -2.18 1.63
C VAL A 35 -6.32 -1.51 2.11
N HIS A 36 -6.34 -0.77 3.21
CA HIS A 36 -5.20 0.02 3.68
C HIS A 36 -4.16 -0.84 4.42
N ASN A 37 -3.56 -1.79 3.70
CA ASN A 37 -2.53 -2.70 4.17
C ASN A 37 -1.26 -2.62 3.30
N TYR A 38 -0.32 -3.54 3.51
CA TYR A 38 0.93 -3.60 2.73
C TYR A 38 0.70 -3.66 1.21
N SER A 39 -0.32 -4.37 0.73
CA SER A 39 -0.63 -4.45 -0.70
C SER A 39 -1.07 -3.11 -1.28
N PHE A 40 -1.67 -2.24 -0.47
CA PHE A 40 -1.98 -0.87 -0.86
C PHE A 40 -0.73 -0.01 -0.95
N ALA A 41 0.21 -0.12 0.01
CA ALA A 41 1.51 0.55 -0.10
C ALA A 41 2.24 0.18 -1.41
N ALA A 42 2.24 -1.11 -1.76
CA ALA A 42 2.79 -1.60 -3.03
C ALA A 42 2.06 -1.02 -4.24
N SER A 43 0.72 -1.04 -4.23
CA SER A 43 -0.08 -0.48 -5.32
C SER A 43 0.13 1.03 -5.49
N VAL A 44 0.36 1.79 -4.42
CA VAL A 44 0.69 3.22 -4.49
C VAL A 44 2.09 3.39 -5.07
N SER A 45 3.08 2.63 -4.60
CA SER A 45 4.46 2.66 -5.10
C SER A 45 4.54 2.35 -6.62
N ASP A 46 3.77 1.36 -7.09
CA ASP A 46 3.67 1.02 -8.52
C ASP A 46 3.09 2.19 -9.33
N LYS A 47 2.06 2.87 -8.80
CA LYS A 47 1.45 4.03 -9.46
C LYS A 47 2.38 5.24 -9.46
N VAL A 48 3.12 5.46 -8.38
CA VAL A 48 4.16 6.49 -8.31
C VAL A 48 5.24 6.21 -9.36
N ALA A 49 5.68 4.95 -9.52
CA ALA A 49 6.67 4.57 -10.54
C ALA A 49 6.16 4.83 -11.97
N GLU A 50 4.89 4.49 -12.24
CA GLU A 50 4.24 4.77 -13.53
C GLU A 50 4.24 6.28 -13.83
N ILE A 51 3.80 7.11 -12.89
CA ILE A 51 3.75 8.59 -13.06
C ILE A 51 5.15 9.16 -13.26
N ILE A 52 6.13 8.77 -12.43
CA ILE A 52 7.52 9.25 -12.54
C ILE A 52 8.11 8.95 -13.91
N SER A 53 7.85 7.74 -14.43
CA SER A 53 8.41 7.30 -15.72
C SER A 53 7.90 8.10 -16.91
N GLU A 54 6.67 8.59 -16.84
CA GLU A 54 6.00 9.32 -17.92
C GLU A 54 6.25 10.83 -17.82
N GLU A 55 6.37 11.39 -16.61
CA GLU A 55 6.58 12.83 -16.42
C GLU A 55 8.06 13.25 -16.46
N GLY A 56 9.00 12.30 -16.37
CA GLY A 56 10.44 12.60 -16.45
C GLY A 56 10.93 13.39 -15.23
N VAL A 57 10.52 12.94 -14.04
CA VAL A 57 10.75 13.62 -12.75
C VAL A 57 12.22 13.49 -12.30
N ASN A 58 12.72 14.48 -11.55
CA ASN A 58 14.06 14.41 -10.93
C ASN A 58 14.18 13.21 -9.98
N GLN A 59 15.38 12.62 -9.89
CA GLN A 59 15.68 11.48 -9.05
C GLN A 59 15.38 11.74 -7.56
N ASP A 60 15.65 12.95 -7.06
CA ASP A 60 15.39 13.29 -5.64
C ASP A 60 13.88 13.31 -5.34
N THR A 61 13.07 13.84 -6.27
CA THR A 61 11.60 13.89 -6.17
C THR A 61 11.03 12.47 -6.32
N ALA A 62 11.60 11.66 -7.21
CA ALA A 62 11.25 10.26 -7.40
C ALA A 62 11.52 9.42 -6.14
N GLU A 63 12.68 9.59 -5.51
CA GLU A 63 13.03 8.89 -4.27
C GLU A 63 12.13 9.34 -3.11
N CYS A 64 11.91 10.65 -2.95
CA CYS A 64 11.02 11.20 -1.93
C CYS A 64 9.59 10.63 -2.04
N THR A 65 9.02 10.63 -3.24
CA THR A 65 7.66 10.11 -3.47
C THR A 65 7.56 8.59 -3.30
N GLN A 66 8.57 7.83 -3.69
CA GLN A 66 8.61 6.38 -3.45
C GLN A 66 8.69 6.04 -1.95
N LEU A 67 9.51 6.76 -1.19
CA LEU A 67 9.56 6.59 0.27
C LEU A 67 8.22 6.94 0.92
N ALA A 68 7.61 8.05 0.49
CA ALA A 68 6.31 8.47 0.99
C ALA A 68 5.22 7.42 0.69
N ALA A 69 5.21 6.84 -0.51
CA ALA A 69 4.26 5.78 -0.90
C ALA A 69 4.31 4.55 0.03
N TRP A 70 5.51 4.12 0.44
CA TRP A 70 5.66 2.96 1.33
C TRP A 70 5.26 3.25 2.77
N LEU A 71 5.52 4.47 3.26
CA LEU A 71 5.31 4.82 4.67
C LEU A 71 3.90 5.37 4.95
N LEU A 72 3.23 5.93 3.93
CA LEU A 72 1.92 6.56 4.04
C LEU A 72 0.84 5.65 4.66
N PRO A 73 0.73 4.35 4.33
CA PRO A 73 -0.32 3.52 4.90
C PRO A 73 -0.13 3.18 6.39
N GLY A 74 1.06 3.43 6.96
CA GLY A 74 1.38 3.04 8.32
C GLY A 74 0.49 3.70 9.39
N GLY A 75 -0.02 4.89 9.15
CA GLY A 75 -0.90 5.59 10.09
C GLY A 75 -2.26 4.95 10.28
N TYR A 76 -2.80 4.26 9.26
CA TYR A 76 -4.08 3.56 9.34
C TYR A 76 -4.09 2.42 10.38
N LEU A 77 -2.91 1.93 10.80
CA LEU A 77 -2.76 0.97 11.90
C LEU A 77 -3.05 1.56 13.28
N TYR A 78 -3.00 2.88 13.41
CA TYR A 78 -3.14 3.59 14.68
C TYR A 78 -4.45 4.37 14.75
N ASP A 79 -4.75 5.13 13.70
CA ASP A 79 -6.01 5.87 13.58
C ASP A 79 -6.46 5.85 12.12
N TYR A 80 -7.61 5.23 11.89
CA TYR A 80 -8.20 5.13 10.57
C TYR A 80 -8.84 6.44 10.09
N GLN A 81 -9.38 7.24 11.00
CA GLN A 81 -10.06 8.49 10.67
C GLN A 81 -9.06 9.62 10.46
N ASN A 82 -7.97 9.64 11.23
CA ASN A 82 -6.93 10.67 11.15
C ASN A 82 -5.53 10.04 11.02
N PRO A 83 -5.23 9.34 9.90
CA PRO A 83 -3.97 8.63 9.73
C PRO A 83 -2.76 9.57 9.59
N ALA A 84 -2.96 10.83 9.19
CA ALA A 84 -1.90 11.76 8.83
C ALA A 84 -0.79 11.87 9.90
N GLN A 85 -1.17 12.18 11.15
CA GLN A 85 -0.20 12.35 12.24
C GLN A 85 0.59 11.06 12.51
N PHE A 86 -0.09 9.91 12.47
CA PHE A 86 0.54 8.62 12.73
C PHE A 86 1.43 8.15 11.59
N SER A 87 1.05 8.39 10.33
CA SER A 87 1.90 8.10 9.17
C SER A 87 3.17 8.95 9.18
N GLN A 88 3.06 10.21 9.61
CA GLN A 88 4.23 11.08 9.83
C GLN A 88 5.14 10.54 10.93
N GLU A 89 4.59 10.05 12.04
CA GLU A 89 5.38 9.43 13.12
C GLU A 89 6.06 8.14 12.67
N VAL A 90 5.35 7.29 11.91
CA VAL A 90 5.91 6.08 11.29
C VAL A 90 7.10 6.42 10.39
N ALA A 91 6.98 7.50 9.59
CA ALA A 91 8.09 7.99 8.78
C ALA A 91 9.26 8.51 9.64
N ARG A 92 9.00 9.29 10.70
CA ARG A 92 10.04 9.73 11.65
C ARG A 92 10.77 8.55 12.29
N GLN A 93 10.04 7.50 12.68
CA GLN A 93 10.62 6.28 13.21
C GLN A 93 11.53 5.59 12.18
N PHE A 94 11.10 5.48 10.93
CA PHE A 94 11.92 4.91 9.86
C PHE A 94 13.23 5.68 9.65
N PHE A 95 13.17 7.00 9.60
CA PHE A 95 14.35 7.85 9.42
C PHE A 95 15.26 7.89 10.65
N SER A 96 14.73 7.70 11.87
CA SER A 96 15.58 7.59 13.08
C SER A 96 16.52 6.37 13.04
N GLN A 97 16.16 5.33 12.28
CA GLN A 97 16.91 4.09 12.15
C GLN A 97 17.83 4.06 10.91
N ASN A 98 17.72 5.05 10.04
CA ASN A 98 18.40 5.09 8.75
C ASN A 98 19.04 6.46 8.52
N THR A 99 20.35 6.48 8.31
CA THR A 99 21.05 7.70 7.91
C THR A 99 20.57 8.15 6.53
N THR A 100 20.18 9.42 6.40
CA THR A 100 19.72 10.03 5.15
C THR A 100 20.39 11.37 4.91
N GLU A 101 20.26 11.87 3.69
CA GLU A 101 20.67 13.22 3.32
C GLU A 101 19.86 14.28 4.08
N GLU A 102 20.47 15.45 4.25
CA GLU A 102 19.90 16.58 4.96
C GLU A 102 18.64 17.08 4.23
N GLY A 103 17.49 17.08 4.91
CA GLY A 103 16.21 17.59 4.37
C GLY A 103 15.30 16.57 3.66
N LEU A 104 15.80 15.39 3.25
CA LEU A 104 14.94 14.36 2.61
C LEU A 104 13.85 13.85 3.56
N ALA A 105 14.21 13.59 4.82
CA ALA A 105 13.29 13.07 5.81
C ALA A 105 12.09 14.01 6.03
N GLU A 106 12.34 15.31 6.20
CA GLU A 106 11.26 16.28 6.44
C GLU A 106 10.38 16.44 5.20
N ARG A 107 10.96 16.47 3.99
CA ARG A 107 10.18 16.47 2.73
C ARG A 107 9.23 15.27 2.64
N VAL A 108 9.70 14.07 2.98
CA VAL A 108 8.85 12.86 2.96
C VAL A 108 7.74 12.97 4.00
N ILE A 109 8.05 13.42 5.21
CA ILE A 109 7.08 13.55 6.32
C ILE A 109 6.02 14.61 5.99
N GLU A 110 6.40 15.77 5.47
CA GLU A 110 5.48 16.80 5.03
C GLU A 110 4.60 16.30 3.89
N CYS A 111 5.20 15.66 2.88
CA CYS A 111 4.48 15.10 1.73
C CYS A 111 3.39 14.11 2.13
N ILE A 112 3.70 13.16 3.03
CA ILE A 112 2.71 12.21 3.57
C ILE A 112 1.57 12.96 4.28
N GLY A 113 1.92 13.97 5.09
CA GLY A 113 0.95 14.76 5.83
C GLY A 113 -0.02 15.51 4.92
N ASP A 114 0.51 16.21 3.93
CA ASP A 114 -0.28 17.04 3.00
C ASP A 114 -1.27 16.18 2.18
N VAL A 115 -0.81 15.02 1.70
CA VAL A 115 -1.68 14.10 0.95
C VAL A 115 -2.79 13.53 1.84
N LEU A 116 -2.48 13.11 3.07
CA LEU A 116 -3.48 12.51 3.97
C LEU A 116 -4.45 13.52 4.56
N ARG A 117 -4.05 14.78 4.75
CA ARG A 117 -4.95 15.87 5.17
C ARG A 117 -5.85 16.37 4.03
N GLY A 118 -5.46 16.13 2.78
CA GLY A 118 -6.15 16.65 1.60
C GLY A 118 -5.87 18.14 1.36
N ASP A 119 -4.68 18.61 1.77
CA ASP A 119 -4.23 19.97 1.52
C ASP A 119 -3.99 20.21 0.01
N ALA A 120 -4.07 21.45 -0.44
CA ALA A 120 -3.82 21.77 -1.85
C ALA A 120 -2.34 21.49 -2.19
N PRO A 121 -2.04 20.71 -3.24
CA PRO A 121 -0.68 20.23 -3.46
C PRO A 121 0.23 21.35 -3.97
N ILE A 122 1.11 21.82 -3.09
CA ILE A 122 2.06 22.91 -3.37
C ILE A 122 3.24 22.36 -4.17
N SER A 123 3.84 21.27 -3.70
CA SER A 123 5.06 20.68 -4.27
C SER A 123 4.75 19.61 -5.33
N GLU A 124 5.74 19.30 -6.18
CA GLU A 124 5.65 18.28 -7.22
C GLU A 124 5.46 16.88 -6.61
N GLU A 125 6.15 16.60 -5.51
CA GLU A 125 6.06 15.34 -4.74
C GLU A 125 4.63 15.07 -4.27
N VAL A 126 3.97 16.09 -3.71
CA VAL A 126 2.60 15.98 -3.20
C VAL A 126 1.62 15.73 -4.34
N ARG A 127 1.83 16.34 -5.51
CA ARG A 127 0.98 16.10 -6.70
C ARG A 127 1.06 14.65 -7.18
N ILE A 128 2.29 14.14 -7.33
CA ILE A 128 2.55 12.76 -7.78
C ILE A 128 1.97 11.77 -6.77
N LEU A 129 2.27 11.96 -5.48
CA LEU A 129 1.79 11.05 -4.43
C LEU A 129 0.27 11.09 -4.30
N SER A 130 -0.34 12.28 -4.35
CA SER A 130 -1.80 12.44 -4.31
C SER A 130 -2.45 11.68 -5.46
N ASP A 131 -2.01 11.92 -6.70
CA ASP A 131 -2.58 11.25 -7.87
C ASP A 131 -2.39 9.72 -7.81
N ALA A 132 -1.23 9.24 -7.34
CA ALA A 132 -0.97 7.82 -7.15
C ALA A 132 -1.87 7.20 -6.07
N VAL A 133 -2.08 7.88 -4.94
CA VAL A 133 -2.98 7.42 -3.86
C VAL A 133 -4.42 7.36 -4.35
N GLN A 134 -4.89 8.40 -5.06
CA GLN A 134 -6.24 8.41 -5.63
C GLN A 134 -6.43 7.31 -6.66
N ALA A 135 -5.43 7.09 -7.52
CA ALA A 135 -5.45 6.03 -8.52
C ALA A 135 -5.43 4.64 -7.88
N ALA A 136 -4.60 4.42 -6.86
CA ALA A 136 -4.54 3.16 -6.13
C ALA A 136 -5.84 2.90 -5.37
N THR A 137 -6.50 3.94 -4.84
CA THR A 137 -7.73 3.80 -4.05
C THR A 137 -8.94 3.53 -4.93
N TYR A 138 -9.15 4.35 -5.97
CA TYR A 138 -10.43 4.45 -6.68
C TYR A 138 -10.44 3.91 -8.11
N LEU A 139 -9.30 3.89 -8.79
CA LEU A 139 -9.19 3.46 -10.19
C LEU A 139 -8.91 1.96 -10.43
N PRO A 140 -8.82 1.06 -9.43
CA PRO A 140 -8.75 -0.36 -9.73
C PRO A 140 -10.04 -0.82 -10.40
N GLU A 141 -9.89 -1.48 -11.55
CA GLU A 141 -10.96 -1.91 -12.46
C GLU A 141 -11.89 -2.99 -11.86
N GLN A 142 -11.78 -3.29 -10.57
CA GLN A 142 -12.47 -4.38 -9.91
C GLN A 142 -13.52 -3.86 -8.93
N GLU A 143 -14.80 -4.15 -9.19
CA GLU A 143 -15.91 -4.00 -8.23
C GLU A 143 -15.57 -4.60 -6.86
N GLU A 144 -14.70 -5.62 -6.84
CA GLU A 144 -14.18 -6.25 -5.63
C GLU A 144 -13.48 -5.25 -4.70
N LYS A 145 -12.70 -4.29 -5.20
CA LYS A 145 -11.98 -3.36 -4.32
C LYS A 145 -12.92 -2.34 -3.68
N ALA A 146 -13.93 -1.87 -4.40
CA ALA A 146 -14.97 -1.02 -3.83
C ALA A 146 -15.75 -1.76 -2.72
N ALA A 147 -16.01 -3.06 -2.89
CA ALA A 147 -16.63 -3.89 -1.85
C ALA A 147 -15.70 -4.13 -0.66
N LEU A 148 -14.39 -4.28 -0.87
CA LEU A 148 -13.40 -4.38 0.20
C LEU A 148 -13.29 -3.07 0.99
N LEU A 149 -13.31 -1.92 0.32
CA LEU A 149 -13.27 -0.61 0.96
C LEU A 149 -14.54 -0.37 1.79
N GLN A 150 -15.71 -0.74 1.26
CA GLN A 150 -16.95 -0.72 2.02
C GLN A 150 -16.80 -1.54 3.32
N LEU A 151 -16.35 -2.78 3.18
CA LEU A 151 -16.30 -3.71 4.29
C LEU A 151 -15.27 -3.30 5.35
N GLU A 152 -14.11 -2.79 4.94
CA GLU A 152 -13.13 -2.21 5.85
C GLU A 152 -13.74 -1.08 6.67
N ARG A 153 -14.41 -0.11 6.02
CA ARG A 153 -15.06 1.00 6.71
C ARG A 153 -16.15 0.52 7.65
N GLU A 154 -16.97 -0.45 7.26
CA GLU A 154 -18.00 -1.02 8.13
C GLU A 154 -17.40 -1.68 9.39
N LEU A 155 -16.31 -2.43 9.22
CA LEU A 155 -15.63 -3.12 10.32
C LEU A 155 -14.92 -2.17 11.29
N ILE A 156 -14.35 -1.08 10.78
CA ILE A 156 -13.59 -0.12 11.59
C ILE A 156 -14.52 0.89 12.26
N LEU A 157 -15.48 1.44 11.53
CA LEU A 157 -16.40 2.47 12.03
C LEU A 157 -17.59 1.87 12.79
N GLY A 158 -17.78 0.55 12.74
CA GLY A 158 -18.90 -0.14 13.39
C GLY A 158 -20.26 0.21 12.80
N GLN A 159 -20.30 0.76 11.59
CA GLN A 159 -21.52 1.12 10.88
C GLN A 159 -21.79 0.13 9.74
N ARG A 160 -23.04 0.02 9.30
CA ARG A 160 -23.42 -0.71 8.09
C ARG A 160 -23.93 0.27 7.06
N PHE A 161 -23.53 0.10 5.81
CA PHE A 161 -24.11 0.87 4.72
C PHE A 161 -25.22 0.07 4.06
N SER A 162 -26.36 0.70 3.83
CA SER A 162 -27.42 0.13 3.01
C SER A 162 -26.99 0.01 1.55
N ARG A 163 -27.85 -0.64 0.73
CA ARG A 163 -27.57 -0.88 -0.69
C ARG A 163 -27.36 0.42 -1.47
N SER A 164 -28.06 1.51 -1.14
CA SER A 164 -27.97 2.79 -1.83
C SER A 164 -27.02 3.79 -1.17
N GLU A 165 -26.78 3.70 0.15
CA GLU A 165 -25.87 4.63 0.86
C GLU A 165 -24.41 4.48 0.43
N TRP A 166 -23.88 3.26 0.32
CA TRP A 166 -22.47 3.08 -0.04
C TRP A 166 -22.12 3.63 -1.42
N PRO A 167 -22.84 3.27 -2.51
CA PRO A 167 -22.55 3.85 -3.83
C PRO A 167 -22.73 5.36 -3.88
N ARG A 168 -23.63 5.94 -3.06
CA ARG A 168 -23.80 7.38 -2.95
C ARG A 168 -22.58 8.04 -2.32
N LEU A 169 -22.11 7.52 -1.18
CA LEU A 169 -20.90 8.01 -0.52
C LEU A 169 -19.68 7.88 -1.44
N LEU A 170 -19.51 6.73 -2.09
CA LEU A 170 -18.42 6.51 -3.03
C LEU A 170 -18.48 7.48 -4.21
N LEU A 171 -19.66 7.75 -4.76
CA LEU A 171 -19.85 8.73 -5.83
C LEU A 171 -19.45 10.14 -5.37
N GLU A 172 -19.83 10.55 -4.15
CA GLU A 172 -19.45 11.83 -3.58
C GLU A 172 -17.93 11.95 -3.41
N GLU A 173 -17.25 10.88 -2.98
CA GLU A 173 -15.79 10.83 -2.89
C GLU A 173 -15.12 10.93 -4.26
N LEU A 174 -15.57 10.14 -5.24
CA LEU A 174 -15.05 10.16 -6.61
C LEU A 174 -15.18 11.55 -7.27
N LEU A 175 -16.29 12.27 -7.02
CA LEU A 175 -16.52 13.62 -7.54
C LEU A 175 -15.61 14.68 -6.89
N ARG A 176 -15.08 14.42 -5.70
CA ARG A 176 -14.14 15.31 -5.01
C ARG A 176 -12.69 15.10 -5.45
N VAL A 177 -12.37 13.97 -6.07
CA VAL A 177 -11.01 13.66 -6.55
C VAL A 177 -10.58 14.71 -7.58
N LYS A 178 -9.44 15.33 -7.33
CA LYS A 178 -8.76 16.24 -8.25
C LYS A 178 -7.42 15.61 -8.62
N LEU A 179 -7.15 15.54 -9.92
CA LEU A 179 -5.91 15.02 -10.47
C LEU A 179 -5.02 16.19 -10.90
N HIS A 180 -3.73 16.13 -10.58
CA HIS A 180 -2.84 17.29 -10.62
C HIS A 180 -1.75 17.19 -11.68
N THR A 181 -1.18 16.01 -11.86
CA THR A 181 -0.11 15.71 -12.82
C THR A 181 -0.65 15.68 -14.26
N GLN A 182 0.21 15.98 -15.23
CA GLN A 182 -0.16 15.98 -16.65
C GLN A 182 -0.52 14.55 -17.09
N TYR A 183 0.26 13.57 -16.64
CA TYR A 183 -0.03 12.16 -16.87
C TYR A 183 -1.41 11.77 -16.31
N ALA A 184 -1.72 12.16 -15.06
CA ALA A 184 -3.01 11.83 -14.47
C ALA A 184 -4.17 12.48 -15.22
N GLN A 185 -4.03 13.73 -15.65
CA GLN A 185 -5.06 14.40 -16.44
C GLN A 185 -5.29 13.73 -17.80
N ALA A 186 -4.24 13.23 -18.45
CA ALA A 186 -4.35 12.57 -19.75
C ALA A 186 -4.93 11.15 -19.65
N ILE A 187 -4.45 10.35 -18.69
CA ILE A 187 -4.72 8.90 -18.63
C ILE A 187 -5.66 8.51 -17.50
N LEU A 188 -5.52 9.10 -16.32
CA LEU A 188 -6.31 8.74 -15.13
C LEU A 188 -7.67 9.45 -15.12
N GLN A 189 -7.78 10.65 -15.71
CA GLN A 189 -9.04 11.40 -15.78
C GLN A 189 -10.14 10.67 -16.57
N PRO A 190 -9.88 10.07 -17.75
CA PRO A 190 -10.88 9.26 -18.44
C PRO A 190 -11.32 8.04 -17.61
N ARG A 191 -10.39 7.40 -16.90
CA ARG A 191 -10.69 6.26 -16.02
C ARG A 191 -11.54 6.67 -14.82
N LEU A 192 -11.25 7.82 -14.22
CA LEU A 192 -12.05 8.41 -13.16
C LEU A 192 -13.48 8.73 -13.65
N ALA A 193 -13.60 9.32 -14.84
CA ALA A 193 -14.91 9.59 -15.44
C ALA A 193 -15.71 8.30 -15.69
N GLN A 194 -15.05 7.23 -16.13
CA GLN A 194 -15.68 5.92 -16.28
C GLN A 194 -16.13 5.33 -14.94
N ALA A 195 -15.30 5.42 -13.89
CA ALA A 195 -15.65 4.98 -12.54
C ALA A 195 -16.84 5.75 -11.97
N ILE A 196 -16.89 7.07 -12.16
CA ILE A 196 -18.02 7.93 -11.79
C ILE A 196 -19.29 7.48 -12.52
N TYR A 197 -19.21 7.28 -13.84
CA TYR A 197 -20.34 6.84 -14.65
C TYR A 197 -20.88 5.47 -14.19
N GLN A 198 -20.00 4.50 -13.96
CA GLN A 198 -20.37 3.16 -13.49
C GLN A 198 -21.01 3.20 -12.11
N THR A 199 -20.44 3.96 -11.18
CA THR A 199 -20.95 4.11 -9.81
C THR A 199 -22.32 4.78 -9.81
N ARG A 200 -22.49 5.86 -10.58
CA ARG A 200 -23.78 6.54 -10.76
C ARG A 200 -24.85 5.61 -11.35
N ARG A 201 -24.51 4.88 -12.42
CA ARG A 201 -25.44 3.93 -13.06
C ARG A 201 -25.83 2.79 -12.12
N SER A 202 -24.90 2.32 -11.28
CA SER A 202 -25.16 1.32 -10.25
C SER A 202 -26.11 1.87 -9.19
N LEU A 203 -25.91 3.11 -8.75
CA LEU A 203 -26.77 3.79 -7.79
C LEU A 203 -28.20 3.96 -8.33
N GLU A 204 -28.37 4.48 -9.56
CA GLU A 204 -29.68 4.66 -10.20
C GLU A 204 -30.47 3.33 -10.26
N LYS A 205 -29.83 2.24 -10.71
CA LYS A 205 -30.44 0.89 -10.73
C LYS A 205 -30.83 0.36 -9.35
N ARG A 206 -30.12 0.75 -8.30
CA ARG A 206 -30.41 0.32 -6.92
C ARG A 206 -31.59 1.09 -6.35
N LEU A 207 -31.66 2.39 -6.63
CA LEU A 207 -32.79 3.25 -6.25
C LEU A 207 -34.09 2.80 -6.93
N GLU A 208 -34.06 2.52 -8.23
CA GLU A 208 -35.22 1.98 -8.97
C GLU A 208 -35.74 0.67 -8.35
N LYS A 209 -34.83 -0.20 -7.88
CA LYS A 209 -35.21 -1.47 -7.23
C LYS A 209 -35.74 -1.28 -5.82
N GLU A 210 -35.22 -0.31 -5.06
CA GLU A 210 -35.75 0.04 -3.73
C GLU A 210 -37.17 0.59 -3.83
N ASP A 211 -37.46 1.45 -4.82
CA ASP A 211 -38.80 1.96 -5.08
C ASP A 211 -39.80 0.84 -5.44
N VAL A 212 -39.37 -0.15 -6.23
CA VAL A 212 -40.21 -1.29 -6.62
C VAL A 212 -40.40 -2.33 -5.50
N LEU A 213 -39.45 -2.44 -4.57
CA LEU A 213 -39.47 -3.40 -3.45
C LEU A 213 -40.09 -2.86 -2.16
N SER A 214 -40.64 -1.64 -2.17
CA SER A 214 -41.27 -0.95 -1.03
C SER A 214 -42.60 -1.56 -0.53
N GLY A 215 -42.80 -2.87 -0.72
CA GLY A 215 -43.92 -3.64 -0.17
C GLY A 215 -43.67 -4.15 1.27
N PRO A 216 -44.72 -4.67 1.95
CA PRO A 216 -44.69 -5.02 3.39
C PRO A 216 -43.67 -6.08 3.84
N PHE A 217 -42.93 -6.70 2.92
CA PHE A 217 -42.03 -7.83 3.19
C PHE A 217 -40.54 -7.51 2.94
N SER A 218 -40.19 -6.26 2.63
CA SER A 218 -38.81 -5.85 2.29
C SER A 218 -37.80 -5.97 3.44
N GLN A 219 -38.27 -6.01 4.69
CA GLN A 219 -37.43 -6.10 5.89
C GLN A 219 -37.03 -7.54 6.28
N LEU A 220 -37.55 -8.57 5.60
CA LEU A 220 -37.28 -9.98 5.94
C LEU A 220 -35.96 -10.51 5.36
N GLU A 221 -35.31 -9.76 4.46
CA GLU A 221 -34.12 -10.21 3.75
C GLU A 221 -32.83 -9.54 4.25
N GLU A 222 -32.69 -9.35 5.56
CA GLU A 222 -31.41 -9.01 6.18
C GLU A 222 -30.55 -10.28 6.32
N LYS A 223 -30.27 -10.96 5.20
CA LYS A 223 -29.21 -11.97 5.17
C LYS A 223 -27.88 -11.22 5.20
N ILE A 224 -27.10 -11.45 6.24
CA ILE A 224 -25.65 -11.17 6.24
C ILE A 224 -25.13 -11.58 4.86
N PRO A 225 -24.61 -10.66 4.03
CA PRO A 225 -24.23 -11.01 2.67
C PRO A 225 -23.10 -12.03 2.78
N GLN A 226 -23.40 -13.30 2.52
CA GLN A 226 -22.41 -14.39 2.57
C GLN A 226 -21.19 -14.08 1.69
N ARG A 227 -21.39 -13.29 0.62
CA ARG A 227 -20.31 -12.75 -0.21
C ARG A 227 -19.37 -11.81 0.56
N GLY A 228 -19.88 -10.93 1.42
CA GLY A 228 -19.05 -10.04 2.25
C GLY A 228 -18.18 -10.83 3.23
N ALA A 229 -18.76 -11.82 3.91
CA ALA A 229 -18.01 -12.73 4.79
C ALA A 229 -16.97 -13.55 4.01
N GLN A 230 -17.34 -14.12 2.86
CA GLN A 230 -16.43 -14.89 2.01
C GLN A 230 -15.27 -14.02 1.49
N THR A 231 -15.56 -12.80 1.02
CA THR A 231 -14.55 -11.86 0.55
C THR A 231 -13.64 -11.41 1.69
N PHE A 232 -14.18 -11.14 2.89
CA PHE A 232 -13.39 -10.88 4.09
C PHE A 232 -12.41 -12.01 4.37
N PHE A 233 -12.91 -13.23 4.55
CA PHE A 233 -12.05 -14.38 4.87
C PHE A 233 -11.04 -14.64 3.77
N ARG A 234 -11.42 -14.53 2.49
CA ARG A 234 -10.50 -14.72 1.37
C ARG A 234 -9.38 -13.67 1.36
N THR A 235 -9.72 -12.39 1.51
CA THR A 235 -8.74 -11.30 1.47
C THR A 235 -7.86 -11.33 2.71
N ASN A 236 -8.44 -11.52 3.89
CA ASN A 236 -7.71 -11.63 5.13
C ASN A 236 -6.73 -12.81 5.09
N TYR A 237 -7.20 -14.00 4.70
CA TYR A 237 -6.36 -15.19 4.58
C TYR A 237 -5.25 -15.03 3.53
N ARG A 238 -5.55 -14.44 2.36
CA ARG A 238 -4.53 -14.10 1.35
C ARG A 238 -3.50 -13.11 1.90
N ASN A 239 -3.92 -12.08 2.63
CA ASN A 239 -3.01 -11.12 3.23
C ASN A 239 -2.08 -11.80 4.24
N HIS A 240 -2.62 -12.63 5.14
CA HIS A 240 -1.82 -13.41 6.09
C HIS A 240 -0.84 -14.35 5.39
N ILE A 241 -1.28 -15.13 4.40
CA ILE A 241 -0.38 -16.03 3.65
C ILE A 241 0.70 -15.21 2.93
N ASN A 242 0.32 -14.14 2.24
CA ASN A 242 1.27 -13.36 1.46
C ASN A 242 2.33 -12.74 2.37
N LEU A 243 1.93 -12.12 3.48
CA LEU A 243 2.85 -11.56 4.48
C LEU A 243 3.76 -12.65 5.08
N SER A 244 3.20 -13.81 5.43
CA SER A 244 3.97 -14.95 5.94
C SER A 244 4.96 -15.45 4.91
N SER A 245 4.53 -15.65 3.67
CA SER A 245 5.39 -16.14 2.58
C SER A 245 6.50 -15.13 2.24
N LEU A 246 6.24 -13.82 2.35
CA LEU A 246 7.26 -12.80 2.15
C LEU A 246 8.29 -12.81 3.29
N ALA A 247 7.82 -12.99 4.53
CA ALA A 247 8.69 -13.14 5.69
C ALA A 247 9.55 -14.41 5.58
N ASP A 248 8.97 -15.54 5.18
CA ASP A 248 9.67 -16.81 4.98
C ASP A 248 10.72 -16.72 3.87
N ASN A 249 10.37 -16.10 2.74
CA ASN A 249 11.33 -15.84 1.65
C ASN A 249 12.50 -14.96 2.13
N LYS A 250 12.22 -13.93 2.93
CA LYS A 250 13.26 -13.05 3.48
C LYS A 250 14.12 -13.75 4.53
N ALA A 251 13.53 -14.60 5.37
CA ALA A 251 14.24 -15.43 6.34
C ALA A 251 15.15 -16.44 5.62
N ASN A 252 14.65 -17.07 4.55
CA ASN A 252 15.45 -17.96 3.71
C ASN A 252 16.66 -17.24 3.10
N ILE A 253 16.49 -16.03 2.57
CA ILE A 253 17.61 -15.21 2.05
C ILE A 253 18.59 -14.85 3.18
N MET A 254 18.09 -14.46 4.36
CA MET A 254 18.94 -14.13 5.51
C MET A 254 19.76 -15.34 5.99
N ILE A 255 19.14 -16.53 6.05
CA ILE A 255 19.81 -17.77 6.41
C ILE A 255 20.86 -18.15 5.36
N SER A 256 20.52 -18.08 4.07
CA SER A 256 21.43 -18.48 3.00
C SER A 256 22.67 -17.59 2.93
N VAL A 257 22.51 -16.27 3.08
CA VAL A 257 23.64 -15.32 3.08
C VAL A 257 24.54 -15.56 4.29
N ASN A 258 23.95 -15.73 5.49
CA ASN A 258 24.74 -16.02 6.69
C ASN A 258 25.47 -17.37 6.60
N ALA A 259 24.86 -18.38 5.99
CA ALA A 259 25.50 -19.67 5.76
C ALA A 259 26.69 -19.55 4.78
N ILE A 260 26.57 -18.75 3.71
CA ILE A 260 27.68 -18.47 2.79
C ILE A 260 28.81 -17.74 3.52
N LEU A 261 28.51 -16.71 4.31
CA LEU A 261 29.52 -15.98 5.09
C LEU A 261 30.25 -16.89 6.07
N LEU A 262 29.52 -17.74 6.80
CA LEU A 262 30.11 -18.72 7.72
C LEU A 262 31.02 -19.70 6.97
N SER A 263 30.62 -20.15 5.77
CA SER A 263 31.39 -21.05 4.92
C SER A 263 32.70 -20.43 4.45
N VAL A 264 32.66 -19.16 4.01
CA VAL A 264 33.86 -18.40 3.64
C VAL A 264 34.76 -18.20 4.85
N LEU A 265 34.19 -17.89 6.02
CA LEU A 265 34.94 -17.64 7.25
C LEU A 265 35.62 -18.92 7.77
N ILE A 266 34.94 -20.06 7.73
CA ILE A 266 35.51 -21.38 8.03
C ILE A 266 36.62 -21.72 7.03
N THR A 267 36.40 -21.49 5.74
CA THR A 267 37.41 -21.74 4.69
C THR A 267 38.66 -20.90 4.94
N PHE A 268 38.49 -19.62 5.26
CA PHE A 268 39.58 -18.70 5.53
C PHE A 268 40.35 -19.07 6.81
N LEU A 269 39.64 -19.37 7.91
CA LEU A 269 40.26 -19.82 9.16
C LEU A 269 41.00 -21.16 9.00
N SER A 270 40.40 -22.11 8.29
CA SER A 270 41.01 -23.42 8.04
C SER A 270 42.25 -23.30 7.16
N TYR A 271 42.22 -22.45 6.12
CA TYR A 271 43.37 -22.23 5.24
C TYR A 271 44.52 -21.55 5.99
N ARG A 272 44.22 -20.59 6.88
CA ARG A 272 45.24 -19.91 7.69
C ARG A 272 45.87 -20.86 8.73
N ASN A 273 45.09 -21.68 9.42
CA ASN A 273 45.61 -22.61 10.44
C ASN A 273 46.43 -23.78 9.86
N ILE A 274 46.25 -24.14 8.58
CA ILE A 274 47.10 -25.15 7.91
C ILE A 274 48.55 -24.68 7.75
N GLY A 275 48.79 -23.36 7.70
CA GLY A 275 50.15 -22.81 7.60
C GLY A 275 50.93 -22.80 8.92
N GLU A 276 50.26 -22.88 10.08
CA GLU A 276 50.90 -22.77 11.40
C GLU A 276 51.06 -24.12 12.11
N ASN A 277 50.37 -25.18 11.67
CA ASN A 277 50.48 -26.51 12.26
C ASN A 277 51.56 -27.34 11.56
N THR A 278 52.83 -27.16 11.94
CA THR A 278 53.85 -28.19 11.67
C THR A 278 53.56 -29.40 12.55
N PRO A 279 53.26 -30.59 11.99
CA PRO A 279 53.10 -31.78 12.81
C PRO A 279 54.46 -32.11 13.41
N GLU A 280 54.65 -31.86 14.71
CA GLU A 280 55.75 -32.47 15.45
C GLU A 280 55.49 -33.98 15.47
N ILE A 281 56.28 -34.69 14.69
CA ILE A 281 56.38 -36.14 14.78
C ILE A 281 57.02 -36.42 16.13
N LEU A 282 56.22 -36.85 17.10
CA LEU A 282 56.71 -37.45 18.35
C LEU A 282 57.41 -38.76 17.98
N LEU A 283 58.74 -38.68 17.88
CA LEU A 283 59.67 -39.81 17.77
C LEU A 283 59.91 -40.45 19.14
#